data_AF-A0A7H8KWW6-F1
#
_entry.id   AF-A0A7H8KWW6-F1
#
_cell.length_a   1.000
_cell.length_b   1.000
_cell.length_c   1.000
_cell.angle_alpha   90.00
_cell.angle_beta   90.00
_cell.angle_gamma   90.00
#
_symmetry.space_group_name_H-M   'P 1'
#
loop_
_entity.id
_entity.type
_entity.pdbx_description
1 polymer ?
#
loop_
_entity_poly.entity_id
_entity_poly.type
_entity_poly.pdbx_seq_one_letter_code
_entity_poly.pdbx_strand_id
1 'polypeptide(L)'
;MYDTDVLIVGSGPAGSSAGLMLSTYGIDNLVITKHRWLADTPRAHYKNQRTMEVFRDLDVADEILAKASPKEVMGNVVFCTSLVGEELGRLPYGANRARRQSDYALASPAEHCDLPQTLLEPILLSNAAARGSHVRFDTQLLGFRQDEDGVTAQVLDRLKRERYEIRAKYLIGADGGNSLVAEQLGLPMEGHMGLAGSISIILHADLSHLVAHRPGYLWWIMQPGANVGGIGMGLLRMVRPWNEWQIVWGYDMSAGEPDVSEIDAVGIARQLIGDDSVDITIRSVSTWTVNQKYATKYSNGRVYCMGDAVHRHPPSNGLGSNTSIQDAYNLAWKMAMVLKGQASERLLDTYDQERAPIGKQIVERANKSIEQFGGIFSALGLDAKLDADQMRLNMSVLKEASAAGAEKRKMLREAIELKSYEFATQGVELNQRYASHAVRPDGAGHPEWERDPELYYQASSRPGARLPHVWLDRRGAQVSSLDVVGKGRFTLLTGLNGQGWLRAAELLSAELGIEVAAHVIGPGHELQDLYGDWADVTELPEDGCLLVRPDAFIGWRSEDCAAAEDALRTALHGILGRASDGRDDPDGSARTEDEPAPAARPAMAMNN
;
A
#
# COMPACT_ATOMS: atom_id res chain seq x y z
N MET A 1 -4.50 -27.49 22.66
CA MET A 1 -5.78 -26.85 22.29
C MET A 1 -5.46 -25.39 22.01
N TYR A 2 -5.93 -24.84 20.89
CA TYR A 2 -5.73 -23.45 20.52
C TYR A 2 -6.93 -22.62 20.95
N ASP A 3 -6.71 -21.39 21.39
CA ASP A 3 -7.77 -20.40 21.62
C ASP A 3 -8.25 -19.79 20.31
N THR A 4 -7.37 -19.72 19.30
CA THR A 4 -7.70 -19.31 17.94
C THR A 4 -6.71 -19.85 16.92
N ASP A 5 -7.03 -19.89 15.62
CA ASP A 5 -6.03 -20.22 14.60
C ASP A 5 -5.03 -19.07 14.41
N VAL A 6 -5.52 -17.83 14.30
CA VAL A 6 -4.68 -16.63 14.06
C VAL A 6 -4.95 -15.52 15.07
N LEU A 7 -3.93 -15.15 15.84
CA LEU A 7 -3.97 -13.96 16.69
C LEU A 7 -3.44 -12.74 15.92
N ILE A 8 -4.24 -11.68 15.81
CA ILE A 8 -3.87 -10.44 15.13
C ILE A 8 -3.69 -9.34 16.18
N VAL A 9 -2.50 -8.75 16.24
CA VAL A 9 -2.15 -7.71 17.20
C VAL A 9 -2.19 -6.35 16.52
N GLY A 10 -3.23 -5.56 16.80
CA GLY A 10 -3.48 -4.25 16.22
C GLY A 10 -4.73 -4.21 15.33
N SER A 11 -5.51 -3.14 15.45
CA SER A 11 -6.78 -2.95 14.73
C SER A 11 -6.74 -1.85 13.67
N GLY A 12 -5.54 -1.39 13.27
CA GLY A 12 -5.38 -0.43 12.18
C GLY A 12 -5.73 -1.05 10.81
N PRO A 13 -5.45 -0.36 9.69
CA PRO A 13 -5.79 -0.85 8.36
C PRO A 13 -5.25 -2.25 8.05
N ALA A 14 -4.00 -2.56 8.45
CA ALA A 14 -3.41 -3.87 8.23
C ALA A 14 -4.16 -4.97 8.99
N GLY A 15 -4.28 -4.84 10.32
CA GLY A 15 -4.88 -5.87 11.17
C GLY A 15 -6.37 -6.06 10.93
N SER A 16 -7.13 -4.98 10.74
CA SER A 16 -8.56 -5.07 10.40
C SER A 16 -8.80 -5.69 9.02
N SER A 17 -7.92 -5.43 8.04
CA SER A 17 -7.98 -6.10 6.73
C SER A 17 -7.64 -7.58 6.83
N ALA A 18 -6.62 -7.94 7.61
CA ALA A 18 -6.25 -9.33 7.84
C ALA A 18 -7.41 -10.10 8.51
N GLY A 19 -8.03 -9.53 9.54
CA GLY A 19 -9.22 -10.11 10.18
C GLY A 19 -10.38 -10.29 9.19
N LEU A 20 -10.68 -9.25 8.39
CA LEU A 20 -11.72 -9.29 7.36
C LEU A 20 -11.47 -10.41 6.33
N MET A 21 -10.26 -10.54 5.82
CA MET A 21 -9.92 -11.54 4.80
C MET A 21 -9.92 -12.96 5.40
N LEU A 22 -9.30 -13.16 6.56
CA LEU A 22 -9.24 -14.46 7.23
C LEU A 22 -10.65 -14.97 7.58
N SER A 23 -11.50 -14.11 8.13
CA SER A 23 -12.90 -14.45 8.41
C SER A 23 -13.71 -14.72 7.14
N THR A 24 -13.50 -13.94 6.07
CA THR A 24 -14.09 -14.22 4.74
C THR A 24 -13.69 -15.60 4.22
N TYR A 25 -12.47 -16.04 4.49
CA TYR A 25 -11.98 -17.37 4.11
C TYR A 25 -12.33 -18.47 5.12
N GLY A 26 -13.11 -18.17 6.16
CA GLY A 26 -13.56 -19.13 7.17
C GLY A 26 -12.47 -19.57 8.15
N ILE A 27 -11.46 -18.71 8.40
CA ILE A 27 -10.39 -18.96 9.37
C ILE A 27 -10.73 -18.28 10.69
N ASP A 28 -10.70 -19.06 11.78
CA ASP A 28 -10.91 -18.53 13.12
C ASP A 28 -9.78 -17.57 13.50
N ASN A 29 -10.14 -16.37 13.93
CA ASN A 29 -9.16 -15.34 14.24
C ASN A 29 -9.63 -14.40 15.35
N LEU A 30 -8.66 -13.90 16.10
CA LEU A 30 -8.84 -12.94 17.18
C LEU A 30 -8.01 -11.69 16.93
N VAL A 31 -8.67 -10.55 16.73
CA VAL A 31 -8.04 -9.23 16.68
C VAL A 31 -8.01 -8.64 18.09
N ILE A 32 -6.83 -8.35 18.60
CA ILE A 32 -6.65 -7.59 19.84
C ILE A 32 -6.16 -6.17 19.55
N THR A 33 -6.63 -5.21 20.32
CA THR A 33 -6.11 -3.85 20.30
C THR A 33 -6.05 -3.28 21.70
N LYS A 34 -4.94 -2.58 22.01
CA LYS A 34 -4.76 -1.95 23.32
C LYS A 34 -5.69 -0.78 23.54
N HIS A 35 -6.23 -0.19 22.47
CA HIS A 35 -7.09 1.00 22.54
C HIS A 35 -8.54 0.60 22.85
N ARG A 36 -9.31 1.53 23.42
CA ARG A 36 -10.76 1.36 23.65
C ARG A 36 -11.63 1.78 22.46
N TRP A 37 -10.99 2.30 21.40
CA TRP A 37 -11.60 2.83 20.19
C TRP A 37 -10.71 2.57 18.98
N LEU A 38 -11.30 2.72 17.79
CA LEU A 38 -10.59 2.83 16.52
C LEU A 38 -10.06 4.25 16.31
N ALA A 39 -9.46 4.55 15.17
CA ALA A 39 -8.96 5.89 14.85
C ALA A 39 -9.90 7.03 15.24
N ASP A 40 -9.39 7.91 16.10
CA ASP A 40 -10.00 9.16 16.56
C ASP A 40 -9.38 10.38 15.85
N THR A 41 -8.42 10.18 14.95
CA THR A 41 -7.76 11.19 14.12
C THR A 41 -7.69 10.75 12.66
N PRO A 42 -7.77 11.67 11.66
CA PRO A 42 -7.94 11.33 10.25
C PRO A 42 -6.84 10.45 9.65
N ARG A 43 -5.58 10.65 10.08
CA ARG A 43 -4.40 9.88 9.62
C ARG A 43 -4.39 9.68 8.10
N ALA A 44 -3.99 8.50 7.62
CA ALA A 44 -3.94 8.17 6.19
C ALA A 44 -5.34 8.18 5.56
N HIS A 45 -5.45 8.61 4.30
CA HIS A 45 -6.74 8.95 3.72
C HIS A 45 -6.90 8.63 2.24
N TYR A 46 -5.85 8.86 1.44
CA TYR A 46 -5.82 8.43 0.06
C TYR A 46 -5.93 6.90 -0.07
N LYS A 47 -6.87 6.42 -0.90
CA LYS A 47 -6.96 5.02 -1.35
C LYS A 47 -6.69 4.95 -2.84
N ASN A 48 -5.61 4.26 -3.21
CA ASN A 48 -5.25 4.05 -4.61
C ASN A 48 -6.10 2.94 -5.25
N GLN A 49 -5.95 2.78 -6.57
CA GLN A 49 -6.72 1.80 -7.35
C GLN A 49 -6.54 0.37 -6.80
N ARG A 50 -5.32 -0.01 -6.42
CA ARG A 50 -5.05 -1.37 -5.93
C ARG A 50 -5.80 -1.70 -4.65
N THR A 51 -5.88 -0.76 -3.73
CA THR A 51 -6.64 -0.93 -2.49
C THR A 51 -8.14 -1.00 -2.76
N MET A 52 -8.64 -0.19 -3.70
CA MET A 52 -10.05 -0.24 -4.09
C MET A 52 -10.41 -1.54 -4.83
N GLU A 53 -9.50 -2.14 -5.59
CA GLU A 53 -9.66 -3.50 -6.13
C GLU A 53 -9.81 -4.55 -5.01
N VAL A 54 -8.98 -4.48 -3.96
CA VAL A 54 -9.11 -5.37 -2.79
C VAL A 54 -10.47 -5.19 -2.11
N PHE A 55 -10.94 -3.95 -1.96
CA PHE A 55 -12.25 -3.69 -1.37
C PHE A 55 -13.41 -4.13 -2.26
N ARG A 56 -13.25 -4.12 -3.58
CA ARG A 56 -14.21 -4.71 -4.52
C ARG A 56 -14.24 -6.23 -4.40
N ASP A 57 -13.08 -6.88 -4.31
CA ASP A 57 -13.00 -8.33 -4.09
C ASP A 57 -13.64 -8.74 -2.74
N LEU A 58 -13.51 -7.91 -1.72
CA LEU A 58 -14.12 -8.15 -0.41
C LEU A 58 -15.57 -7.67 -0.29
N ASP A 59 -16.18 -7.15 -1.36
CA ASP A 59 -17.55 -6.63 -1.39
C ASP A 59 -17.83 -5.53 -0.33
N VAL A 60 -16.84 -4.65 -0.10
CA VAL A 60 -16.95 -3.49 0.82
C VAL A 60 -16.67 -2.14 0.14
N ALA A 61 -16.33 -2.15 -1.16
CA ALA A 61 -16.01 -0.93 -1.91
C ALA A 61 -17.16 0.09 -1.93
N ASP A 62 -18.41 -0.36 -2.06
CA ASP A 62 -19.57 0.55 -2.10
C ASP A 62 -19.78 1.26 -0.76
N GLU A 63 -19.56 0.57 0.38
CA GLU A 63 -19.64 1.19 1.71
C GLU A 63 -18.54 2.25 1.89
N ILE A 64 -17.34 1.99 1.35
CA ILE A 64 -16.21 2.93 1.35
C ILE A 64 -16.54 4.16 0.51
N LEU A 65 -16.99 3.96 -0.73
CA LEU A 65 -17.33 5.05 -1.65
C LEU A 65 -18.49 5.91 -1.12
N ALA A 66 -19.47 5.31 -0.43
CA ALA A 66 -20.56 6.04 0.20
C ALA A 66 -20.10 7.02 1.31
N LYS A 67 -18.93 6.79 1.91
CA LYS A 67 -18.36 7.65 2.96
C LYS A 67 -17.20 8.52 2.47
N ALA A 68 -16.58 8.17 1.34
CA ALA A 68 -15.45 8.87 0.76
C ALA A 68 -15.83 10.26 0.26
N SER A 69 -14.85 11.15 0.17
CA SER A 69 -15.01 12.43 -0.51
C SER A 69 -15.16 12.20 -2.02
N PRO A 70 -16.05 12.94 -2.73
CA PRO A 70 -16.15 12.85 -4.18
C PRO A 70 -14.83 13.19 -4.87
N LYS A 71 -14.57 12.53 -6.01
CA LYS A 71 -13.32 12.68 -6.79
C LYS A 71 -13.05 14.13 -7.20
N GLU A 72 -14.10 14.90 -7.49
CA GLU A 72 -14.01 16.30 -7.91
C GLU A 72 -13.42 17.19 -6.81
N VAL A 73 -13.63 16.82 -5.54
CA VAL A 73 -13.10 17.51 -4.37
C VAL A 73 -11.59 17.24 -4.21
N MET A 74 -11.12 16.06 -4.64
CA MET A 74 -9.69 15.70 -4.66
C MET A 74 -8.90 16.37 -5.81
N GLY A 75 -9.51 17.29 -6.55
CA GLY A 75 -9.08 17.78 -7.86
C GLY A 75 -7.61 18.20 -7.98
N ASN A 76 -7.11 19.04 -7.06
CA ASN A 76 -5.80 19.68 -7.20
C ASN A 76 -4.93 19.60 -5.94
N VAL A 77 -3.62 19.54 -6.16
CA VAL A 77 -2.60 20.00 -5.21
C VAL A 77 -2.26 21.44 -5.56
N VAL A 78 -2.43 22.35 -4.60
CA VAL A 78 -2.27 23.80 -4.81
C VAL A 78 -1.03 24.29 -4.08
N PHE A 79 -0.23 25.13 -4.74
CA PHE A 79 0.91 25.82 -4.17
C PHE A 79 0.57 27.31 -4.08
N CYS A 80 0.60 27.89 -2.89
CA CYS A 80 0.22 29.30 -2.67
C CYS A 80 1.02 29.93 -1.53
N THR A 81 0.86 31.25 -1.31
CA THR A 81 1.49 31.95 -0.17
C THR A 81 0.61 31.98 1.09
N SER A 82 -0.69 31.85 0.92
CA SER A 82 -1.69 31.54 1.96
C SER A 82 -2.96 31.10 1.23
N LEU A 83 -4.00 30.67 1.96
CA LEU A 83 -5.25 30.27 1.31
C LEU A 83 -5.89 31.44 0.54
N VAL A 84 -5.94 32.64 1.12
CA VAL A 84 -6.40 33.87 0.43
C VAL A 84 -5.32 34.57 -0.39
N GLY A 85 -4.09 34.09 -0.31
CA GLY A 85 -2.91 34.69 -0.92
C GLY A 85 -2.76 34.38 -2.40
N GLU A 86 -1.55 34.64 -2.90
CA GLU A 86 -1.21 34.38 -4.28
C GLU A 86 -1.05 32.89 -4.52
N GLU A 87 -1.65 32.42 -5.61
CA GLU A 87 -1.47 31.06 -6.08
C GLU A 87 -0.28 30.98 -7.04
N LEU A 88 0.68 30.13 -6.69
CA LEU A 88 1.96 29.95 -7.38
C LEU A 88 1.85 28.88 -8.48
N GLY A 89 0.94 27.92 -8.31
CA GLY A 89 0.62 26.91 -9.30
C GLY A 89 -0.27 25.80 -8.77
N ARG A 90 -0.75 24.94 -9.68
CA ARG A 90 -1.54 23.75 -9.36
C ARG A 90 -0.99 22.53 -10.09
N LEU A 91 -1.15 21.38 -9.46
CA LEU A 91 -0.96 20.08 -10.07
C LEU A 91 -2.24 19.25 -9.86
N PRO A 92 -2.96 18.86 -10.91
CA PRO A 92 -4.08 17.94 -10.78
C PRO A 92 -3.61 16.58 -10.26
N TYR A 93 -4.33 16.02 -9.28
CA TYR A 93 -3.96 14.77 -8.61
C TYR A 93 -4.33 13.56 -9.47
N GLY A 94 -3.39 12.63 -9.69
CA GLY A 94 -3.65 11.34 -10.35
C GLY A 94 -4.52 11.42 -11.61
N ALA A 95 -5.66 10.72 -11.60
CA ALA A 95 -6.61 10.68 -12.71
C ALA A 95 -7.35 12.01 -12.96
N ASN A 96 -7.29 13.00 -12.06
CA ASN A 96 -7.87 14.33 -12.33
C ASN A 96 -7.04 15.11 -13.36
N ARG A 97 -5.83 14.64 -13.69
CA ARG A 97 -5.03 15.18 -14.79
C ARG A 97 -5.54 14.64 -16.12
N ALA A 98 -6.07 15.51 -16.98
CA ALA A 98 -6.67 15.13 -18.28
C ALA A 98 -5.81 14.15 -19.10
N ARG A 99 -4.50 14.42 -19.24
CA ARG A 99 -3.57 13.57 -20.00
C ARG A 99 -3.28 12.19 -19.36
N ARG A 100 -3.72 11.95 -18.12
CA ARG A 100 -3.55 10.71 -17.37
C ARG A 100 -4.88 9.97 -17.16
N GLN A 101 -6.03 10.57 -17.53
CA GLN A 101 -7.35 9.96 -17.30
C GLN A 101 -7.47 8.57 -17.93
N SER A 102 -7.02 8.42 -19.18
CA SER A 102 -7.01 7.13 -19.88
C SER A 102 -6.06 6.13 -19.23
N ASP A 103 -4.85 6.55 -18.81
CA ASP A 103 -3.92 5.65 -18.12
C ASP A 103 -4.55 5.05 -16.84
N TYR A 104 -5.29 5.86 -16.07
CA TYR A 104 -5.98 5.39 -14.86
C TYR A 104 -7.19 4.51 -15.16
N ALA A 105 -8.03 4.90 -16.12
CA ALA A 105 -9.20 4.12 -16.50
C ALA A 105 -8.84 2.76 -17.12
N LEU A 106 -7.77 2.67 -17.91
CA LEU A 106 -7.30 1.41 -18.51
C LEU A 106 -6.63 0.48 -17.50
N ALA A 107 -6.10 1.00 -16.39
CA ALA A 107 -5.35 0.19 -15.44
C ALA A 107 -6.24 -0.60 -14.46
N SER A 108 -7.45 -0.13 -14.17
CA SER A 108 -8.30 -0.68 -13.11
C SER A 108 -9.77 -0.33 -13.31
N PRO A 109 -10.71 -1.21 -12.92
CA PRO A 109 -12.13 -0.86 -12.85
C PRO A 109 -12.44 0.06 -11.67
N ALA A 110 -11.48 0.25 -10.76
CA ALA A 110 -11.65 1.05 -9.57
C ALA A 110 -11.03 2.45 -9.73
N GLU A 111 -11.72 3.45 -9.21
CA GLU A 111 -11.18 4.80 -9.03
C GLU A 111 -10.53 4.95 -7.65
N HIS A 112 -9.57 5.87 -7.54
CA HIS A 112 -9.04 6.26 -6.24
C HIS A 112 -10.05 7.12 -5.46
N CYS A 113 -9.95 7.15 -4.14
CA CYS A 113 -10.81 7.98 -3.30
C CYS A 113 -10.07 8.54 -2.07
N ASP A 114 -10.72 9.49 -1.39
CA ASP A 114 -10.26 10.06 -0.12
C ASP A 114 -11.20 9.61 0.99
N LEU A 115 -10.68 8.80 1.90
CA LEU A 115 -11.42 8.33 3.07
C LEU A 115 -10.46 8.27 4.28
N PRO A 116 -10.59 9.18 5.26
CA PRO A 116 -9.75 9.17 6.45
C PRO A 116 -9.92 7.88 7.26
N GLN A 117 -8.89 7.50 8.03
CA GLN A 117 -8.89 6.29 8.85
C GLN A 117 -10.01 6.25 9.90
N THR A 118 -10.47 7.40 10.38
CA THR A 118 -11.65 7.53 11.28
C THR A 118 -12.91 6.92 10.67
N LEU A 119 -13.03 6.92 9.35
CA LEU A 119 -14.16 6.35 8.62
C LEU A 119 -13.84 4.97 8.03
N LEU A 120 -12.59 4.72 7.63
CA LEU A 120 -12.16 3.43 7.08
C LEU A 120 -12.12 2.32 8.14
N GLU A 121 -11.44 2.54 9.28
CA GLU A 121 -11.22 1.50 10.27
C GLU A 121 -12.54 0.86 10.76
N PRO A 122 -13.61 1.64 11.04
CA PRO A 122 -14.91 1.06 11.41
C PRO A 122 -15.51 0.16 10.34
N ILE A 123 -15.38 0.51 9.04
CA ILE A 123 -15.89 -0.32 7.94
C ILE A 123 -15.19 -1.67 7.95
N LEU A 124 -13.85 -1.66 8.01
CA LEU A 124 -13.06 -2.89 7.95
C LEU A 124 -13.33 -3.80 9.14
N LEU A 125 -13.26 -3.25 10.36
CA LEU A 125 -13.41 -4.04 11.58
C LEU A 125 -14.84 -4.55 11.78
N SER A 126 -15.85 -3.75 11.41
CA SER A 126 -17.26 -4.19 11.50
C SER A 126 -17.56 -5.31 10.50
N ASN A 127 -17.05 -5.21 9.27
CA ASN A 127 -17.19 -6.29 8.29
C ASN A 127 -16.41 -7.54 8.72
N ALA A 128 -15.23 -7.40 9.33
CA ALA A 128 -14.48 -8.53 9.87
C ALA A 128 -15.28 -9.25 10.97
N ALA A 129 -15.81 -8.50 11.94
CA ALA A 129 -16.63 -9.05 13.00
C ALA A 129 -17.92 -9.71 12.47
N ALA A 130 -18.58 -9.10 11.49
CA ALA A 130 -19.77 -9.65 10.85
C ALA A 130 -19.51 -10.98 10.13
N ARG A 131 -18.26 -11.23 9.69
CA ARG A 131 -17.83 -12.46 9.02
C ARG A 131 -17.20 -13.49 9.96
N GLY A 132 -17.07 -13.18 11.25
CA GLY A 132 -16.65 -14.14 12.28
C GLY A 132 -15.35 -13.81 13.02
N SER A 133 -14.67 -12.69 12.72
CA SER A 133 -13.52 -12.27 13.54
C SER A 133 -13.96 -11.96 14.97
N HIS A 134 -13.32 -12.58 15.94
CA HIS A 134 -13.41 -12.14 17.32
C HIS A 134 -12.58 -10.87 17.51
N VAL A 135 -13.13 -9.86 18.17
CA VAL A 135 -12.45 -8.58 18.40
C VAL A 135 -12.43 -8.27 19.89
N ARG A 136 -11.25 -7.94 20.43
CA ARG A 136 -11.07 -7.50 21.81
C ARG A 136 -10.34 -6.17 21.87
N PHE A 137 -11.09 -5.12 22.23
CA PHE A 137 -10.53 -3.82 22.63
C PHE A 137 -9.90 -3.92 24.03
N ASP A 138 -9.20 -2.86 24.43
CA ASP A 138 -8.56 -2.74 25.73
C ASP A 138 -7.64 -3.94 26.07
N THR A 139 -7.11 -4.64 25.06
CA THR A 139 -6.29 -5.85 25.22
C THR A 139 -4.91 -5.59 24.64
N GLN A 140 -3.91 -5.46 25.51
CA GLN A 140 -2.54 -5.12 25.13
C GLN A 140 -1.65 -6.36 25.11
N LEU A 141 -0.93 -6.59 24.01
CA LEU A 141 0.17 -7.55 23.97
C LEU A 141 1.32 -7.08 24.89
N LEU A 142 1.79 -7.98 25.75
CA LEU A 142 2.97 -7.77 26.61
C LEU A 142 4.21 -8.47 26.08
N GLY A 143 4.02 -9.57 25.35
CA GLY A 143 5.08 -10.36 24.73
C GLY A 143 4.54 -11.71 24.27
N PHE A 144 5.37 -12.51 23.62
CA PHE A 144 4.99 -13.84 23.15
C PHE A 144 6.17 -14.82 23.17
N ARG A 145 5.87 -16.11 23.04
CA ARG A 145 6.86 -17.16 22.73
C ARG A 145 6.28 -18.05 21.65
N GLN A 146 7.13 -18.64 20.82
CA GLN A 146 6.70 -19.60 19.81
C GLN A 146 7.45 -20.92 19.99
N ASP A 147 6.82 -22.00 19.56
CA ASP A 147 7.35 -23.35 19.51
C ASP A 147 6.99 -23.97 18.15
N GLU A 148 7.28 -25.26 17.97
CA GLU A 148 7.06 -25.97 16.70
C GLU A 148 5.57 -25.99 16.29
N ASP A 149 4.64 -25.88 17.24
CA ASP A 149 3.21 -26.04 16.99
C ASP A 149 2.47 -24.69 16.91
N GLY A 150 2.95 -23.63 17.57
CA GLY A 150 2.22 -22.37 17.64
C GLY A 150 2.90 -21.24 18.41
N VAL A 151 2.10 -20.22 18.73
CA VAL A 151 2.51 -19.01 19.44
C VAL A 151 1.66 -18.85 20.71
N THR A 152 2.29 -18.65 21.86
CA THR A 152 1.65 -18.27 23.11
C THR A 152 1.92 -16.80 23.39
N ALA A 153 0.88 -15.97 23.32
CA ALA A 153 0.95 -14.54 23.58
C ALA A 153 0.48 -14.21 25.00
N GLN A 154 1.26 -13.42 25.73
CA GLN A 154 0.86 -12.84 27.02
C GLN A 154 0.21 -11.49 26.78
N VAL A 155 -1.01 -11.32 27.31
CA VAL A 155 -1.79 -10.11 27.12
C VAL A 155 -2.31 -9.55 28.46
N LEU A 156 -2.57 -8.25 28.47
CA LEU A 156 -3.20 -7.52 29.57
C LEU A 156 -4.58 -7.06 29.12
N ASP A 157 -5.63 -7.56 29.77
CA ASP A 157 -6.94 -6.91 29.77
C ASP A 157 -6.82 -5.62 30.59
N ARG A 158 -6.86 -4.47 29.92
CA ARG A 158 -6.69 -3.15 30.55
C ARG A 158 -7.93 -2.70 31.31
N LEU A 159 -9.10 -3.27 31.00
CA LEU A 159 -10.36 -2.99 31.70
C LEU A 159 -10.37 -3.70 33.05
N LYS A 160 -10.05 -5.00 33.07
CA LYS A 160 -9.99 -5.81 34.30
C LYS A 160 -8.66 -5.73 35.04
N ARG A 161 -7.61 -5.26 34.36
CA ARG A 161 -6.21 -5.26 34.83
C ARG A 161 -5.66 -6.66 35.11
N GLU A 162 -6.11 -7.63 34.32
CA GLU A 162 -5.74 -9.04 34.46
C GLU A 162 -4.82 -9.47 33.31
N ARG A 163 -3.80 -10.27 33.65
CA ARG A 163 -2.93 -10.90 32.65
C ARG A 163 -3.42 -12.30 32.34
N TYR A 164 -3.41 -12.66 31.07
CA TYR A 164 -3.75 -14.01 30.62
C TYR A 164 -2.96 -14.37 29.36
N GLU A 165 -3.02 -15.64 28.97
CA GLU A 165 -2.37 -16.13 27.76
C GLU A 165 -3.39 -16.43 26.66
N ILE A 166 -2.97 -16.26 25.41
CA ILE A 166 -3.70 -16.68 24.22
C ILE A 166 -2.78 -17.60 23.42
N ARG A 167 -3.23 -18.83 23.15
CA ARG A 167 -2.54 -19.81 22.31
C ARG A 167 -3.12 -19.78 20.90
N ALA A 168 -2.29 -19.43 19.91
CA ALA A 168 -2.66 -19.43 18.49
C ALA A 168 -1.70 -20.28 17.65
N LYS A 169 -2.11 -20.69 16.44
CA LYS A 169 -1.19 -21.35 15.49
C LYS A 169 -0.24 -20.33 14.87
N TYR A 170 -0.76 -19.16 14.51
CA TYR A 170 0.04 -18.05 13.98
C TYR A 170 -0.27 -16.72 14.68
N LEU A 171 0.69 -15.81 14.66
CA LEU A 171 0.53 -14.43 15.12
C LEU A 171 0.82 -13.45 13.99
N ILE A 172 -0.08 -12.49 13.80
CA ILE A 172 0.11 -11.33 12.90
C ILE A 172 0.42 -10.08 13.74
N GLY A 173 1.61 -9.52 13.56
CA GLY A 173 2.03 -8.22 14.10
C GLY A 173 1.61 -7.07 13.20
N ALA A 174 0.47 -6.45 13.51
CA ALA A 174 -0.07 -5.27 12.85
C ALA A 174 -0.15 -4.07 13.83
N ASP A 175 0.82 -4.00 14.76
CA ASP A 175 0.83 -3.15 15.95
C ASP A 175 1.53 -1.80 15.75
N GLY A 176 1.85 -1.45 14.50
CA GLY A 176 2.20 -0.10 14.06
C GLY A 176 3.68 0.25 14.14
N GLY A 177 3.99 1.55 13.99
CA GLY A 177 5.36 2.07 13.86
C GLY A 177 6.29 1.85 15.06
N ASN A 178 5.77 1.44 16.21
CA ASN A 178 6.55 1.02 17.39
C ASN A 178 6.21 -0.43 17.75
N SER A 179 6.26 -1.30 16.73
CA SER A 179 5.87 -2.70 16.85
C SER A 179 6.73 -3.45 17.88
N LEU A 180 6.07 -3.90 18.95
CA LEU A 180 6.63 -4.83 19.92
C LEU A 180 6.87 -6.19 19.25
N VAL A 181 6.00 -6.58 18.32
CA VAL A 181 6.11 -7.87 17.63
C VAL A 181 7.38 -7.94 16.80
N ALA A 182 7.62 -6.93 15.96
CA ALA A 182 8.81 -6.86 15.12
C ALA A 182 10.10 -6.77 15.94
N GLU A 183 10.08 -6.01 17.05
CA GLU A 183 11.20 -5.89 17.98
C GLU A 183 11.54 -7.22 18.65
N GLN A 184 10.55 -7.88 19.26
CA GLN A 184 10.76 -9.13 19.97
C GLN A 184 11.15 -10.28 19.04
N LEU A 185 10.71 -10.23 17.79
CA LEU A 185 11.09 -11.19 16.75
C LEU A 185 12.51 -10.96 16.21
N GLY A 186 13.11 -9.80 16.51
CA GLY A 186 14.43 -9.41 16.02
C GLY A 186 14.46 -9.20 14.51
N LEU A 187 13.38 -8.67 13.91
CA LEU A 187 13.33 -8.48 12.46
C LEU A 187 14.45 -7.52 12.00
N PRO A 188 15.23 -7.89 10.97
CA PRO A 188 16.28 -7.02 10.44
C PRO A 188 15.66 -5.79 9.81
N MET A 189 16.10 -4.61 10.25
CA MET A 189 15.59 -3.32 9.80
C MET A 189 16.72 -2.47 9.24
N GLU A 190 16.49 -1.84 8.09
CA GLU A 190 17.41 -0.91 7.45
C GLU A 190 16.83 0.52 7.45
N GLY A 191 17.71 1.52 7.36
CA GLY A 191 17.35 2.94 7.33
C GLY A 191 17.43 3.63 8.70
N HIS A 192 16.85 4.84 8.78
CA HIS A 192 16.98 5.76 9.91
C HIS A 192 15.60 6.16 10.46
N MET A 193 15.49 6.31 11.79
CA MET A 193 14.29 6.86 12.45
C MET A 193 14.52 8.34 12.77
N GLY A 194 13.44 9.13 12.81
CA GLY A 194 13.47 10.50 13.33
C GLY A 194 14.27 11.49 12.49
N LEU A 195 14.06 11.49 11.17
CA LEU A 195 14.73 12.40 10.24
C LEU A 195 14.23 13.85 10.36
N ALA A 196 12.96 14.05 10.72
CA ALA A 196 12.35 15.35 10.93
C ALA A 196 11.15 15.27 11.87
N GLY A 197 10.86 16.36 12.59
CA GLY A 197 9.70 16.50 13.45
C GLY A 197 8.56 17.17 12.70
N SER A 198 7.33 16.74 12.94
CA SER A 198 6.14 17.41 12.42
C SER A 198 5.05 17.54 13.47
N ILE A 199 4.37 18.69 13.46
CA ILE A 199 3.15 18.96 14.18
C ILE A 199 1.98 18.72 13.23
N SER A 200 0.94 18.06 13.73
CA SER A 200 -0.36 17.99 13.11
C SER A 200 -1.41 18.68 13.98
N ILE A 201 -2.18 19.58 13.37
CA ILE A 201 -3.28 20.30 14.01
C ILE A 201 -4.55 19.93 13.26
N ILE A 202 -5.54 19.39 13.96
CA ILE A 202 -6.87 19.12 13.40
C ILE A 202 -7.78 20.27 13.82
N LEU A 203 -8.48 20.86 12.86
CA LEU A 203 -9.33 22.02 13.10
C LEU A 203 -10.65 21.94 12.33
N HIS A 204 -11.66 22.62 12.86
CA HIS A 204 -12.89 22.94 12.13
C HIS A 204 -12.87 24.42 11.75
N ALA A 205 -13.15 24.69 10.47
CA ALA A 205 -13.31 26.03 9.91
C ALA A 205 -14.05 25.92 8.56
N ASP A 206 -15.13 26.68 8.38
CA ASP A 206 -15.83 26.74 7.08
C ASP A 206 -15.04 27.62 6.11
N LEU A 207 -14.30 26.97 5.22
CA LEU A 207 -13.48 27.62 4.20
C LEU A 207 -14.12 27.53 2.80
N SER A 208 -15.39 27.11 2.70
CA SER A 208 -16.08 26.88 1.42
C SER A 208 -16.01 28.07 0.47
N HIS A 209 -16.18 29.29 1.00
CA HIS A 209 -16.08 30.54 0.26
C HIS A 209 -14.70 30.79 -0.38
N LEU A 210 -13.63 30.17 0.14
CA LEU A 210 -12.26 30.31 -0.36
C LEU A 210 -11.84 29.20 -1.34
N VAL A 211 -12.42 28.00 -1.22
CA VAL A 211 -11.91 26.80 -1.90
C VAL A 211 -12.92 26.10 -2.80
N ALA A 212 -14.24 26.27 -2.61
CA ALA A 212 -15.25 25.50 -3.36
C ALA A 212 -15.18 25.75 -4.88
N HIS A 213 -14.79 26.96 -5.31
CA HIS A 213 -14.62 27.33 -6.71
C HIS A 213 -13.29 26.85 -7.33
N ARG A 214 -12.40 26.29 -6.52
CA ARG A 214 -11.08 25.76 -6.92
C ARG A 214 -10.71 24.56 -6.03
N PRO A 215 -11.45 23.45 -6.12
CA PRO A 215 -11.30 22.33 -5.20
C PRO A 215 -9.85 21.85 -5.14
N GLY A 216 -9.31 21.91 -3.93
CA GLY A 216 -7.94 21.54 -3.61
C GLY A 216 -7.92 20.56 -2.46
N TYR A 217 -7.27 19.43 -2.69
CA TYR A 217 -7.11 18.33 -1.74
C TYR A 217 -6.01 18.62 -0.72
N LEU A 218 -4.91 19.21 -1.20
CA LEU A 218 -3.72 19.57 -0.45
C LEU A 218 -3.32 20.99 -0.85
N TRP A 219 -3.19 21.86 0.14
CA TRP A 219 -2.75 23.26 -0.03
C TRP A 219 -1.38 23.43 0.60
N TRP A 220 -0.35 23.41 -0.23
CA TRP A 220 1.02 23.68 0.17
C TRP A 220 1.26 25.18 0.19
N ILE A 221 1.52 25.69 1.38
CA ILE A 221 1.60 27.11 1.68
C ILE A 221 3.06 27.48 1.93
N MET A 222 3.59 28.30 1.01
CA MET A 222 4.98 28.75 0.95
C MET A 222 5.07 30.18 1.49
N GLN A 223 5.43 30.34 2.76
CA GLN A 223 5.47 31.65 3.40
C GLN A 223 6.89 32.13 3.71
N PRO A 224 7.28 33.31 3.18
CA PRO A 224 8.47 34.02 3.63
C PRO A 224 8.45 34.28 5.13
N GLY A 225 9.48 33.83 5.85
CA GLY A 225 9.66 34.12 7.27
C GLY A 225 8.75 33.35 8.22
N ALA A 226 8.00 32.35 7.76
CA ALA A 226 7.24 31.47 8.64
C ALA A 226 8.15 30.42 9.33
N ASN A 227 9.25 30.91 9.93
CA ASN A 227 10.22 30.12 10.67
C ASN A 227 9.83 30.00 12.16
N VAL A 228 8.54 29.91 12.48
CA VAL A 228 8.13 29.43 13.81
C VAL A 228 8.47 27.94 13.86
N GLY A 229 9.74 27.65 14.13
CA GLY A 229 10.33 26.31 14.24
C GLY A 229 10.48 25.49 12.95
N GLY A 230 9.93 25.90 11.80
CA GLY A 230 9.86 25.06 10.58
C GLY A 230 10.59 25.59 9.33
N ILE A 231 10.65 24.76 8.28
CA ILE A 231 11.32 24.96 6.98
C ILE A 231 10.61 25.93 6.00
N GLY A 232 9.70 26.78 6.47
CA GLY A 232 8.99 27.75 5.60
C GLY A 232 7.90 27.16 4.69
N MET A 233 7.37 25.97 5.02
CA MET A 233 6.30 25.29 4.27
C MET A 233 5.29 24.64 5.22
N GLY A 234 4.02 25.00 5.07
CA GLY A 234 2.89 24.35 5.72
C GLY A 234 2.01 23.63 4.73
N LEU A 235 1.33 22.58 5.19
CA LEU A 235 0.28 21.91 4.43
C LEU A 235 -1.05 22.12 5.14
N LEU A 236 -2.05 22.64 4.43
CA LEU A 236 -3.45 22.60 4.82
C LEU A 236 -4.16 21.54 3.98
N ARG A 237 -4.53 20.43 4.61
CA ARG A 237 -5.20 19.29 3.99
C ARG A 237 -6.70 19.34 4.31
N MET A 238 -7.53 19.09 3.31
CA MET A 238 -8.96 18.84 3.50
C MET A 238 -9.19 17.45 4.12
N VAL A 239 -9.92 17.39 5.22
CA VAL A 239 -10.39 16.13 5.85
C VAL A 239 -11.84 15.86 5.47
N ARG A 240 -12.71 16.88 5.58
CA ARG A 240 -14.08 16.88 5.06
C ARG A 240 -14.39 18.20 4.34
N PRO A 241 -14.98 18.16 3.14
CA PRO A 241 -15.25 19.37 2.38
C PRO A 241 -16.38 20.17 3.02
N TRP A 242 -16.24 21.46 3.31
CA TRP A 242 -15.02 22.28 3.37
C TRP A 242 -14.83 22.83 4.79
N ASN A 243 -15.12 22.00 5.78
CA ASN A 243 -15.30 22.39 7.18
C ASN A 243 -14.34 21.71 8.16
N GLU A 244 -13.71 20.59 7.79
CA GLU A 244 -12.74 19.88 8.61
C GLU A 244 -11.40 19.80 7.89
N TRP A 245 -10.35 20.22 8.58
CA TRP A 245 -9.02 20.41 8.01
C TRP A 245 -7.93 19.85 8.92
N GLN A 246 -6.81 19.51 8.31
CA GLN A 246 -5.59 19.10 9.01
C GLN A 246 -4.44 19.97 8.53
N ILE A 247 -3.78 20.65 9.46
CA ILE A 247 -2.51 21.31 9.20
C ILE A 247 -1.38 20.32 9.51
N VAL A 248 -0.37 20.30 8.64
CA VAL A 248 0.90 19.63 8.88
C VAL A 248 2.01 20.67 8.76
N TRP A 249 2.83 20.76 9.79
CA TRP A 249 3.88 21.76 9.94
C TRP A 249 5.17 21.10 10.43
N GLY A 250 6.32 21.43 9.85
CA GLY A 250 7.61 20.90 10.30
C GLY A 250 8.14 21.66 11.51
N TYR A 251 8.88 20.98 12.41
CA TYR A 251 9.65 21.64 13.47
C TYR A 251 11.08 21.11 13.57
N ASP A 252 11.98 21.96 14.06
CA ASP A 252 13.38 21.59 14.35
C ASP A 252 13.45 20.70 15.59
N MET A 253 13.79 19.42 15.39
CA MET A 253 13.94 18.46 16.48
C MET A 253 15.09 18.80 17.44
N SER A 254 16.09 19.56 17.00
CA SER A 254 17.22 19.96 17.86
C SER A 254 16.80 20.95 18.95
N ALA A 255 15.70 21.69 18.71
CA ALA A 255 15.08 22.56 19.69
C ALA A 255 14.16 21.81 20.69
N GLY A 256 14.01 20.49 20.53
CA GLY A 256 13.10 19.67 21.31
C GLY A 256 11.70 19.58 20.71
N GLU A 257 10.85 18.75 21.33
CA GLU A 257 9.45 18.63 20.93
C GLU A 257 8.67 19.90 21.34
N PRO A 258 7.98 20.58 20.41
CA PRO A 258 7.30 21.82 20.71
C PRO A 258 6.04 21.56 21.52
N ASP A 259 5.86 22.32 22.60
CA ASP A 259 4.58 22.44 23.30
C ASP A 259 3.74 23.52 22.59
N VAL A 260 2.81 23.08 21.75
CA VAL A 260 1.97 23.97 20.95
C VAL A 260 0.65 24.19 21.66
N SER A 261 0.44 25.38 22.21
CA SER A 261 -0.83 25.73 22.84
C SER A 261 -1.95 25.88 21.79
N GLU A 262 -3.21 25.85 22.25
CA GLU A 262 -4.35 26.11 21.36
C GLU A 262 -4.28 27.50 20.70
N ILE A 263 -3.78 28.50 21.42
CA ILE A 263 -3.59 29.86 20.89
C ILE A 263 -2.55 29.87 19.76
N ASP A 264 -1.44 29.15 19.94
CA ASP A 264 -0.41 29.03 18.91
C ASP A 264 -0.95 28.28 17.69
N ALA A 265 -1.73 27.21 17.90
CA ALA A 265 -2.37 26.45 16.83
C ALA A 265 -3.36 27.30 16.01
N VAL A 266 -4.18 28.13 16.67
CA VAL A 266 -5.05 29.11 16.00
C VAL A 266 -4.22 30.15 15.23
N GLY A 267 -3.13 30.64 15.82
CA GLY A 267 -2.21 31.56 15.17
C GLY A 267 -1.61 30.99 13.87
N ILE A 268 -1.12 29.75 13.91
CA ILE A 268 -0.62 29.03 12.74
C ILE A 268 -1.74 28.87 11.69
N ALA A 269 -2.94 28.47 12.11
CA ALA A 269 -4.07 28.30 11.20
C ALA A 269 -4.45 29.62 10.51
N ARG A 270 -4.57 30.72 11.26
CA ARG A 270 -4.85 32.06 10.70
C ARG A 270 -3.75 32.50 9.74
N GLN A 271 -2.50 32.26 10.08
CA GLN A 271 -1.37 32.57 9.20
C GLN A 271 -1.45 31.81 7.88
N LEU A 272 -1.74 30.50 7.92
CA LEU A 272 -1.89 29.66 6.72
C LEU A 272 -3.10 30.04 5.87
N ILE A 273 -4.23 30.35 6.51
CA ILE A 273 -5.45 30.78 5.82
C ILE A 273 -5.24 32.19 5.24
N GLY A 274 -4.62 33.09 6.00
CA GLY A 274 -4.44 34.51 5.69
C GLY A 274 -5.69 35.37 5.92
N ASP A 275 -6.68 34.85 6.66
CA ASP A 275 -7.91 35.56 7.00
C ASP A 275 -8.21 35.40 8.50
N ASP A 276 -8.04 36.50 9.25
CA ASP A 276 -8.24 36.54 10.70
C ASP A 276 -9.73 36.50 11.11
N SER A 277 -10.65 36.69 10.15
CA SER A 277 -12.10 36.69 10.41
C SER A 277 -12.72 35.30 10.46
N VAL A 278 -12.00 34.27 10.02
CA VAL A 278 -12.47 32.88 10.04
C VAL A 278 -12.58 32.37 11.48
N ASP A 279 -13.73 31.78 11.79
CA ASP A 279 -13.95 31.06 13.05
C ASP A 279 -13.24 29.70 13.00
N ILE A 280 -12.34 29.46 13.96
CA ILE A 280 -11.46 28.29 13.99
C ILE A 280 -11.63 27.61 15.34
N THR A 281 -12.01 26.33 15.30
CA THR A 281 -12.02 25.45 16.48
C THR A 281 -10.93 24.41 16.36
N ILE A 282 -9.96 24.41 17.26
CA ILE A 282 -8.93 23.36 17.33
C ILE A 282 -9.53 22.11 17.97
N ARG A 283 -9.33 20.96 17.34
CA ARG A 283 -9.77 19.66 17.85
C ARG A 283 -8.65 18.91 18.56
N SER A 284 -7.46 18.94 17.99
CA SER A 284 -6.30 18.30 18.59
C SER A 284 -5.01 18.83 17.98
N VAL A 285 -3.95 18.77 18.77
CA VAL A 285 -2.58 19.00 18.34
C VAL A 285 -1.74 17.79 18.72
N SER A 286 -0.92 17.30 17.80
CA SER A 286 -0.06 16.15 18.02
C SER A 286 1.24 16.30 17.26
N THR A 287 2.33 15.79 17.81
CA THR A 287 3.65 15.72 17.21
C THR A 287 3.94 14.30 16.75
N TRP A 288 4.71 14.17 15.67
CA TRP A 288 5.18 12.89 15.17
C TRP A 288 6.51 13.07 14.44
N THR A 289 7.25 11.98 14.28
CA THR A 289 8.55 11.99 13.60
C THR A 289 8.47 11.28 12.25
N VAL A 290 9.15 11.86 11.26
CA VAL A 290 9.35 11.25 9.94
C VAL A 290 10.41 10.17 10.08
N ASN A 291 10.08 8.98 9.59
CA ASN A 291 10.96 7.81 9.62
C ASN A 291 11.30 7.38 8.19
N GLN A 292 12.46 6.76 8.00
CA GLN A 292 12.85 6.07 6.78
C GLN A 292 13.35 4.70 7.20
N LYS A 293 12.44 3.77 7.50
CA LYS A 293 12.83 2.46 8.02
C LYS A 293 11.97 1.36 7.42
N TYR A 294 12.60 0.29 6.95
CA TYR A 294 11.90 -0.89 6.46
C TYR A 294 12.57 -2.16 6.98
N ALA A 295 11.79 -3.22 7.12
CA ALA A 295 12.29 -4.55 7.43
C ALA A 295 12.71 -5.26 6.13
N THR A 296 13.83 -5.98 6.14
CA THR A 296 14.24 -6.83 5.00
C THR A 296 13.67 -8.24 5.07
N LYS A 297 13.06 -8.59 6.21
CA LYS A 297 12.30 -9.81 6.44
C LYS A 297 11.05 -9.47 7.24
N TYR A 298 9.88 -10.00 6.90
CA TYR A 298 8.63 -9.66 7.57
C TYR A 298 8.18 -10.74 8.57
N SER A 299 8.80 -11.92 8.52
CA SER A 299 8.39 -13.06 9.35
C SER A 299 9.56 -13.83 9.95
N ASN A 300 9.28 -14.58 11.01
CA ASN A 300 10.19 -15.58 11.55
C ASN A 300 9.41 -16.64 12.33
N GLY A 301 9.48 -17.89 11.88
CA GLY A 301 8.67 -18.98 12.39
C GLY A 301 7.19 -18.72 12.11
N ARG A 302 6.37 -18.77 13.16
CA ARG A 302 4.90 -18.66 13.08
C ARG A 302 4.39 -17.22 13.28
N VAL A 303 5.27 -16.23 13.16
CA VAL A 303 4.97 -14.81 13.41
C VAL A 303 5.27 -13.97 12.18
N TYR A 304 4.29 -13.18 11.74
CA TYR A 304 4.32 -12.38 10.51
C TYR A 304 3.96 -10.93 10.81
N CYS A 305 4.76 -9.97 10.39
CA CYS A 305 4.49 -8.54 10.59
C CYS A 305 4.02 -7.86 9.29
N MET A 306 3.21 -6.81 9.41
CA MET A 306 2.64 -6.07 8.27
C MET A 306 2.38 -4.60 8.59
N GLY A 307 2.22 -3.78 7.55
CA GLY A 307 1.98 -2.35 7.71
C GLY A 307 3.16 -1.61 8.35
N ASP A 308 2.87 -0.58 9.12
CA ASP A 308 3.88 0.26 9.79
C ASP A 308 4.83 -0.51 10.73
N ALA A 309 4.50 -1.75 11.10
CA ALA A 309 5.43 -2.63 11.82
C ALA A 309 6.72 -2.86 11.03
N VAL A 310 6.63 -2.90 9.69
CA VAL A 310 7.70 -3.31 8.76
C VAL A 310 8.03 -2.28 7.67
N HIS A 311 7.23 -1.24 7.45
CA HIS A 311 7.57 -0.11 6.57
C HIS A 311 7.13 1.23 7.17
N ARG A 312 8.08 2.12 7.46
CA ARG A 312 7.87 3.39 8.14
C ARG A 312 8.44 4.50 7.29
N HIS A 313 7.56 5.37 6.82
CA HIS A 313 7.90 6.42 5.87
C HIS A 313 7.07 7.69 6.14
N PRO A 314 7.48 8.85 5.60
CA PRO A 314 6.63 10.04 5.61
C PRO A 314 5.29 9.84 4.90
N PRO A 315 4.28 10.69 5.15
CA PRO A 315 2.95 10.59 4.53
C PRO A 315 2.94 10.86 3.02
N SER A 316 4.05 11.34 2.45
CA SER A 316 4.21 11.56 1.01
C SER A 316 3.77 10.35 0.17
N ASN A 317 3.15 10.63 -0.98
CA ASN A 317 2.48 9.69 -1.87
C ASN A 317 1.24 8.96 -1.29
N GLY A 318 1.00 8.99 0.02
CA GLY A 318 -0.13 8.28 0.63
C GLY A 318 -0.05 6.75 0.55
N LEU A 319 1.15 6.16 0.41
CA LEU A 319 1.31 4.72 0.12
C LEU A 319 1.09 3.80 1.33
N GLY A 320 1.38 4.24 2.56
CA GLY A 320 1.52 3.35 3.72
C GLY A 320 0.27 2.54 4.06
N SER A 321 -0.89 3.20 4.16
CA SER A 321 -2.16 2.49 4.42
C SER A 321 -2.57 1.60 3.25
N ASN A 322 -2.24 1.94 2.01
CA ASN A 322 -2.56 1.15 0.83
C ASN A 322 -1.73 -0.14 0.82
N THR A 323 -0.42 -0.02 1.05
CA THR A 323 0.49 -1.15 1.14
C THR A 323 0.16 -2.05 2.33
N SER A 324 -0.22 -1.47 3.47
CA SER A 324 -0.67 -2.21 4.67
C SER A 324 -1.84 -3.16 4.38
N ILE A 325 -2.81 -2.73 3.58
CA ILE A 325 -3.98 -3.54 3.19
C ILE A 325 -3.55 -4.63 2.20
N GLN A 326 -2.63 -4.32 1.29
CA GLN A 326 -2.08 -5.28 0.34
C GLN A 326 -1.18 -6.34 1.00
N ASP A 327 -0.47 -6.00 2.08
CA ASP A 327 0.28 -6.96 2.89
C ASP A 327 -0.67 -8.03 3.46
N ALA A 328 -1.80 -7.59 4.02
CA ALA A 328 -2.84 -8.50 4.50
C ALA A 328 -3.44 -9.34 3.36
N TYR A 329 -3.72 -8.72 2.19
CA TYR A 329 -4.29 -9.42 1.03
C TYR A 329 -3.37 -10.50 0.49
N ASN A 330 -2.05 -10.25 0.50
CA ASN A 330 -1.06 -11.23 0.09
C ASN A 330 -0.96 -12.41 1.07
N LEU A 331 -1.02 -12.16 2.38
CA LEU A 331 -0.81 -13.18 3.41
C LEU A 331 -2.05 -14.03 3.71
N ALA A 332 -3.24 -13.42 3.74
CA ALA A 332 -4.44 -14.05 4.29
C ALA A 332 -4.86 -15.33 3.54
N TRP A 333 -4.79 -15.34 2.20
CA TRP A 333 -5.16 -16.54 1.43
C TRP A 333 -4.13 -17.66 1.60
N LYS A 334 -2.84 -17.31 1.72
CA LYS A 334 -1.74 -18.25 1.94
C LYS A 334 -1.92 -18.95 3.29
N MET A 335 -2.13 -18.16 4.35
CA MET A 335 -2.45 -18.69 5.67
C MET A 335 -3.71 -19.55 5.67
N ALA A 336 -4.77 -19.13 4.98
CA ALA A 336 -6.00 -19.90 4.91
C ALA A 336 -5.78 -21.27 4.25
N MET A 337 -5.02 -21.35 3.16
CA MET A 337 -4.72 -22.63 2.51
C MET A 337 -3.85 -23.53 3.38
N VAL A 338 -2.85 -22.98 4.06
CA VAL A 338 -2.01 -23.76 4.99
C VAL A 338 -2.82 -24.29 6.17
N LEU A 339 -3.66 -23.45 6.80
CA LEU A 339 -4.51 -23.84 7.92
C LEU A 339 -5.57 -24.87 7.55
N LYS A 340 -6.01 -24.90 6.28
CA LYS A 340 -6.91 -25.91 5.72
C LYS A 340 -6.19 -27.18 5.24
N GLY A 341 -4.87 -27.25 5.35
CA GLY A 341 -4.07 -28.39 4.87
C GLY A 341 -3.99 -28.50 3.34
N GLN A 342 -4.31 -27.41 2.63
CA GLN A 342 -4.33 -27.34 1.16
C GLN A 342 -2.96 -26.97 0.58
N ALA A 343 -2.11 -26.33 1.38
CA ALA A 343 -0.75 -25.92 1.02
C ALA A 343 0.24 -26.28 2.13
N SER A 344 1.52 -26.42 1.76
CA SER A 344 2.63 -26.54 2.71
C SER A 344 2.91 -25.20 3.39
N GLU A 345 3.43 -25.22 4.62
CA GLU A 345 3.88 -24.01 5.34
C GLU A 345 4.89 -23.19 4.52
N ARG A 346 5.64 -23.83 3.60
CA ARG A 346 6.54 -23.15 2.66
C ARG A 346 5.85 -22.03 1.88
N LEU A 347 4.57 -22.16 1.54
CA LEU A 347 3.83 -21.10 0.85
C LEU A 347 3.88 -19.77 1.63
N LEU A 348 3.96 -19.80 2.97
CA LEU A 348 4.05 -18.60 3.79
C LEU A 348 5.40 -17.88 3.66
N ASP A 349 6.48 -18.57 3.30
CA ASP A 349 7.79 -17.96 3.06
C ASP A 349 7.75 -16.95 1.90
N THR A 350 6.81 -17.14 0.96
CA THR A 350 6.63 -16.23 -0.18
C THR A 350 6.13 -14.84 0.24
N TYR A 351 5.57 -14.70 1.44
CA TYR A 351 5.17 -13.39 1.95
C TYR A 351 6.35 -12.44 2.06
N ASP A 352 7.46 -12.89 2.66
CA ASP A 352 8.68 -12.10 2.78
C ASP A 352 9.26 -11.76 1.38
N GLN A 353 9.33 -12.76 0.51
CA GLN A 353 9.89 -12.65 -0.84
C GLN A 353 9.12 -11.64 -1.70
N GLU A 354 7.80 -11.55 -1.53
CA GLU A 354 6.93 -10.70 -2.33
C GLU A 354 6.70 -9.31 -1.73
N ARG A 355 6.63 -9.19 -0.39
CA ARG A 355 6.21 -7.95 0.29
C ARG A 355 7.34 -7.10 0.83
N ALA A 356 8.45 -7.71 1.30
CA ALA A 356 9.59 -6.93 1.79
C ALA A 356 10.20 -6.00 0.71
N PRO A 357 10.37 -6.42 -0.56
CA PRO A 357 10.84 -5.52 -1.61
C PRO A 357 9.90 -4.34 -1.86
N ILE A 358 8.59 -4.54 -1.75
CA ILE A 358 7.60 -3.47 -1.92
C ILE A 358 7.65 -2.49 -0.75
N GLY A 359 7.80 -2.98 0.48
CA GLY A 359 8.01 -2.12 1.65
C GLY A 359 9.23 -1.22 1.52
N LYS A 360 10.35 -1.76 1.05
CA LYS A 360 11.55 -0.96 0.73
C LYS A 360 11.25 0.10 -0.34
N GLN A 361 10.64 -0.31 -1.46
CA GLN A 361 10.32 0.59 -2.57
C GLN A 361 9.49 1.80 -2.12
N ILE A 362 8.42 1.58 -1.34
CA ILE A 362 7.56 2.69 -0.91
C ILE A 362 8.26 3.62 0.09
N VAL A 363 9.12 3.09 0.95
CA VAL A 363 9.86 3.89 1.93
C VAL A 363 10.86 4.79 1.22
N GLU A 364 11.61 4.26 0.26
CA GLU A 364 12.55 5.03 -0.56
C GLU A 364 11.81 6.09 -1.39
N ARG A 365 10.71 5.72 -2.03
CA ARG A 365 9.92 6.61 -2.87
C ARG A 365 9.33 7.79 -2.09
N ALA A 366 8.72 7.52 -0.93
CA ALA A 366 8.09 8.56 -0.12
C ALA A 366 9.12 9.56 0.42
N ASN A 367 10.30 9.09 0.82
CA ASN A 367 11.39 9.99 1.26
C ASN A 367 11.93 10.84 0.11
N LYS A 368 12.17 10.24 -1.06
CA LYS A 368 12.58 10.97 -2.26
C LYS A 368 11.56 12.04 -2.68
N SER A 369 10.27 11.79 -2.48
CA SER A 369 9.21 12.79 -2.73
C SER A 369 9.31 14.00 -1.81
N ILE A 370 9.66 13.83 -0.53
CA ILE A 370 9.93 14.97 0.37
C ILE A 370 11.11 15.79 -0.12
N GLU A 371 12.23 15.15 -0.46
CA GLU A 371 13.45 15.83 -0.93
C GLU A 371 13.18 16.70 -2.18
N GLN A 372 12.29 16.24 -3.05
CA GLN A 372 11.92 16.93 -4.30
C GLN A 372 11.16 18.26 -4.08
N PHE A 373 10.77 18.63 -2.85
CA PHE A 373 10.30 19.99 -2.56
C PHE A 373 11.42 21.05 -2.65
N GLY A 374 12.69 20.65 -2.51
CA GLY A 374 13.85 21.56 -2.58
C GLY A 374 13.90 22.41 -3.85
N GLY A 375 13.45 21.86 -4.98
CA GLY A 375 13.36 22.58 -6.26
C GLY A 375 12.37 23.76 -6.22
N ILE A 376 11.26 23.62 -5.49
CA ILE A 376 10.26 24.69 -5.33
C ILE A 376 10.87 25.82 -4.49
N PHE A 377 11.50 25.49 -3.35
CA PHE A 377 12.17 26.50 -2.52
C PHE A 377 13.25 27.26 -3.30
N SER A 378 14.06 26.55 -4.08
CA SER A 378 15.11 27.14 -4.93
C SER A 378 14.53 28.07 -6.01
N ALA A 379 13.44 27.65 -6.65
CA ALA A 379 12.74 28.46 -7.63
C ALA A 379 12.18 29.74 -6.98
N LEU A 380 11.58 29.66 -5.79
CA LEU A 380 11.02 30.80 -5.07
C LEU A 380 12.09 31.67 -4.38
N GLY A 381 13.33 31.18 -4.24
CA GLY A 381 14.39 31.85 -3.49
C GLY A 381 14.12 31.88 -1.98
N LEU A 382 13.50 30.81 -1.47
CA LEU A 382 13.20 30.59 -0.06
C LEU A 382 14.34 29.77 0.57
N ASP A 383 15.33 30.45 1.13
CA ASP A 383 16.44 29.84 1.87
C ASP A 383 16.30 30.20 3.34
N ALA A 384 16.30 29.20 4.22
CA ALA A 384 16.15 29.38 5.66
C ALA A 384 17.19 30.34 6.30
N LYS A 385 18.30 30.63 5.61
CA LYS A 385 19.33 31.59 6.03
C LYS A 385 18.99 33.06 5.71
N LEU A 386 17.98 33.31 4.88
CA LEU A 386 17.56 34.66 4.50
C LEU A 386 16.47 35.18 5.45
N ASP A 387 16.39 36.50 5.59
CA ASP A 387 15.26 37.12 6.26
C ASP A 387 14.00 37.14 5.37
N ALA A 388 12.86 37.42 5.99
CA ALA A 388 11.56 37.39 5.34
C ALA A 388 11.42 38.45 4.22
N ASP A 389 12.09 39.60 4.35
CA ASP A 389 12.03 40.68 3.36
C ASP A 389 12.82 40.30 2.10
N GLN A 390 14.00 39.70 2.26
CA GLN A 390 14.79 39.18 1.16
C GLN A 390 14.08 38.04 0.44
N MET A 391 13.44 37.12 1.18
CA MET A 391 12.59 36.08 0.59
C MET A 391 11.44 36.68 -0.23
N ARG A 392 10.75 37.71 0.28
CA ARG A 392 9.69 38.42 -0.45
C ARG A 392 10.23 39.08 -1.73
N LEU A 393 11.39 39.72 -1.66
CA LEU A 393 12.07 40.30 -2.82
C LEU A 393 12.39 39.23 -3.87
N ASN A 394 12.94 38.08 -3.45
CA ASN A 394 13.25 36.96 -4.35
C ASN A 394 11.99 36.43 -5.06
N MET A 395 10.89 36.27 -4.33
CA MET A 395 9.61 35.85 -4.91
C MET A 395 9.04 36.88 -5.87
N SER A 396 9.25 38.18 -5.63
CA SER A 396 8.73 39.25 -6.50
C SER A 396 9.27 39.16 -7.94
N VAL A 397 10.46 38.57 -8.14
CA VAL A 397 11.07 38.35 -9.46
C VAL A 397 10.16 37.53 -10.39
N LEU A 398 9.31 36.64 -9.84
CA LEU A 398 8.35 35.86 -10.64
C LEU A 398 7.40 36.74 -11.46
N LYS A 399 7.12 37.96 -10.99
CA LYS A 399 6.20 38.92 -11.60
C LYS A 399 6.88 39.87 -12.58
N GLU A 400 8.20 39.86 -12.63
CA GLU A 400 8.94 40.73 -13.53
C GLU A 400 8.78 40.30 -15.00
N ALA A 401 8.61 41.30 -15.87
CA ALA A 401 8.73 41.16 -17.30
C ALA A 401 10.22 41.20 -17.72
N SER A 402 11.02 40.30 -17.15
CA SER A 402 12.46 40.20 -17.34
C SER A 402 12.88 38.78 -17.71
N ALA A 403 14.10 38.61 -18.21
CA ALA A 403 14.68 37.29 -18.45
C ALA A 403 14.80 36.48 -17.15
N ALA A 404 15.16 37.15 -16.04
CA ALA A 404 15.22 36.53 -14.72
C ALA A 404 13.85 36.04 -14.25
N GLY A 405 12.80 36.85 -14.42
CA GLY A 405 11.43 36.45 -14.11
C GLY A 405 10.94 35.29 -14.98
N ALA A 406 11.28 35.28 -16.27
CA ALA A 406 10.95 34.17 -17.16
C ALA A 406 11.63 32.86 -16.72
N GLU A 407 12.90 32.91 -16.34
CA GLU A 407 13.64 31.74 -15.85
C GLU A 407 13.06 31.23 -14.53
N LYS A 408 12.77 32.12 -13.58
CA LYS A 408 12.14 31.77 -12.30
C LYS A 408 10.78 31.08 -12.48
N ARG A 409 9.93 31.59 -13.39
CA ARG A 409 8.64 30.95 -13.73
C ARG A 409 8.83 29.57 -14.36
N LYS A 410 9.84 29.39 -15.21
CA LYS A 410 10.18 28.09 -15.81
C LYS A 410 10.63 27.10 -14.73
N MET A 411 11.58 27.49 -13.87
CA MET A 411 12.07 26.67 -12.76
C MET A 411 10.93 26.23 -11.83
N LEU A 412 10.04 27.15 -11.45
CA LEU A 412 8.91 26.84 -10.58
C LEU A 412 7.95 25.83 -11.22
N ARG A 413 7.61 26.03 -12.50
CA ARG A 413 6.75 25.10 -13.25
C ARG A 413 7.36 23.71 -13.34
N GLU A 414 8.66 23.60 -13.62
CA GLU A 414 9.38 22.32 -13.69
C GLU A 414 9.45 21.63 -12.32
N ALA A 415 9.68 22.40 -11.25
CA ALA A 415 9.69 21.89 -9.87
C ALA A 415 8.30 21.40 -9.42
N ILE A 416 7.22 22.13 -9.75
CA ILE A 416 5.84 21.69 -9.50
C ILE A 416 5.52 20.44 -10.33
N GLU A 417 5.93 20.39 -11.60
CA GLU A 417 5.70 19.22 -12.46
C GLU A 417 6.39 17.95 -11.92
N LEU A 418 7.60 18.09 -11.36
CA LEU A 418 8.34 17.00 -10.71
C LEU A 418 7.53 16.37 -9.55
N LYS A 419 6.61 17.11 -8.94
CA LYS A 419 5.71 16.58 -7.91
C LYS A 419 4.68 15.57 -8.44
N SER A 420 4.65 15.32 -9.75
CA SER A 420 3.98 14.14 -10.31
C SER A 420 4.51 12.82 -9.72
N TYR A 421 5.79 12.78 -9.30
CA TYR A 421 6.37 11.65 -8.56
C TYR A 421 5.90 11.54 -7.09
N GLU A 422 5.02 12.44 -6.64
CA GLU A 422 4.31 12.32 -5.37
C GLU A 422 2.82 12.10 -5.56
N PHE A 423 2.21 12.80 -6.52
CA PHE A 423 0.75 12.91 -6.64
C PHE A 423 0.17 12.20 -7.88
N ALA A 424 1.00 11.51 -8.67
CA ALA A 424 0.58 10.78 -9.87
C ALA A 424 1.44 9.53 -10.18
N THR A 425 1.96 8.86 -9.14
CA THR A 425 2.83 7.67 -9.24
C THR A 425 2.07 6.37 -9.44
N GLN A 426 1.28 6.30 -10.49
CA GLN A 426 0.46 5.11 -10.80
C GLN A 426 1.30 3.84 -10.97
N GLY A 427 2.51 4.00 -11.52
CA GLY A 427 3.45 2.90 -11.67
C GLY A 427 3.87 2.32 -10.32
N VAL A 428 4.26 3.15 -9.34
CA VAL A 428 4.56 2.69 -7.97
C VAL A 428 3.35 1.97 -7.34
N GLU A 429 2.14 2.47 -7.62
CA GLU A 429 0.91 1.90 -7.07
C GLU A 429 0.52 0.53 -7.66
N LEU A 430 0.89 0.22 -8.91
CA LEU A 430 0.38 -0.95 -9.65
C LEU A 430 1.44 -1.86 -10.31
N ASN A 431 2.68 -1.41 -10.51
CA ASN A 431 3.76 -2.18 -11.16
C ASN A 431 4.43 -3.19 -10.22
N GLN A 432 3.69 -3.79 -9.28
CA GLN A 432 4.24 -4.89 -8.51
C GLN A 432 4.54 -6.08 -9.45
N ARG A 433 5.73 -6.65 -9.29
CA ARG A 433 6.23 -7.84 -9.98
C ARG A 433 6.83 -8.78 -8.94
N TYR A 434 6.11 -9.85 -8.63
CA TYR A 434 6.47 -10.81 -7.60
C TYR A 434 7.42 -11.87 -8.12
N ALA A 435 8.41 -12.22 -7.30
CA ALA A 435 9.32 -13.32 -7.54
C ALA A 435 9.39 -14.19 -6.27
N SER A 436 8.83 -15.39 -6.36
CA SER A 436 8.77 -16.37 -5.27
C SER A 436 8.44 -17.75 -5.87
N HIS A 437 8.46 -18.82 -5.08
CA HIS A 437 7.98 -20.12 -5.59
C HIS A 437 6.45 -20.17 -5.81
N ALA A 438 5.68 -19.23 -5.24
CA ALA A 438 4.26 -19.04 -5.54
C ALA A 438 4.03 -18.31 -6.89
N VAL A 439 5.11 -18.05 -7.63
CA VAL A 439 5.11 -17.56 -9.00
C VAL A 439 5.98 -18.50 -9.84
N ARG A 440 5.37 -19.23 -10.77
CA ARG A 440 6.07 -20.14 -11.67
C ARG A 440 6.51 -19.38 -12.91
N PRO A 441 7.82 -19.16 -13.11
CA PRO A 441 8.31 -18.47 -14.29
C PRO A 441 8.00 -19.29 -15.55
N ASP A 442 7.73 -18.60 -16.65
CA ASP A 442 7.45 -19.18 -17.96
C ASP A 442 8.71 -19.25 -18.85
N GLY A 443 9.89 -19.02 -18.27
CA GLY A 443 11.18 -19.04 -18.96
C GLY A 443 11.58 -17.71 -19.62
N ALA A 444 10.69 -16.71 -19.68
CA ALA A 444 11.04 -15.38 -20.16
C ALA A 444 10.92 -14.32 -19.04
N GLY A 445 11.73 -13.27 -19.16
CA GLY A 445 11.74 -12.17 -18.19
C GLY A 445 10.49 -11.28 -18.32
N HIS A 446 10.28 -10.42 -17.33
CA HIS A 446 9.32 -9.32 -17.49
C HIS A 446 9.76 -8.40 -18.63
N PRO A 447 8.81 -7.84 -19.40
CA PRO A 447 9.13 -6.88 -20.45
C PRO A 447 9.83 -5.66 -19.87
N GLU A 448 10.68 -5.02 -20.68
CA GLU A 448 11.26 -3.72 -20.33
C GLU A 448 10.16 -2.66 -20.18
N TRP A 449 10.44 -1.65 -19.35
CA TRP A 449 9.51 -0.55 -19.15
C TRP A 449 9.56 0.41 -20.33
N GLU A 450 8.43 0.62 -21.01
CA GLU A 450 8.33 1.54 -22.15
C GLU A 450 8.33 3.02 -21.74
N ARG A 451 7.81 3.29 -20.54
CA ARG A 451 7.74 4.61 -19.93
C ARG A 451 8.32 4.54 -18.52
N ASP A 452 8.44 5.70 -17.86
CA ASP A 452 8.89 5.76 -16.47
C ASP A 452 8.04 4.82 -15.57
N PRO A 453 8.64 3.81 -14.92
CA PRO A 453 7.92 2.79 -14.18
C PRO A 453 7.38 3.25 -12.82
N GLU A 454 7.79 4.42 -12.33
CA GLU A 454 7.19 5.02 -11.14
C GLU A 454 5.92 5.79 -11.50
N LEU A 455 5.92 6.49 -12.64
CA LEU A 455 4.79 7.31 -13.07
C LEU A 455 3.72 6.51 -13.79
N TYR A 456 4.08 5.56 -14.64
CA TYR A 456 3.16 4.88 -15.56
C TYR A 456 3.04 3.39 -15.25
N TYR A 457 1.80 2.91 -15.17
CA TYR A 457 1.51 1.48 -15.15
C TYR A 457 1.75 0.87 -16.53
N GLN A 458 2.32 -0.33 -16.55
CA GLN A 458 2.41 -1.18 -17.74
C GLN A 458 1.76 -2.52 -17.42
N ALA A 459 0.70 -2.86 -18.15
CA ALA A 459 0.06 -4.16 -18.06
C ALA A 459 1.03 -5.26 -18.54
N SER A 460 0.92 -6.44 -17.93
CA SER A 460 1.61 -7.63 -18.42
C SER A 460 0.90 -8.87 -17.91
N SER A 461 0.82 -9.90 -18.74
CA SER A 461 0.30 -11.21 -18.34
C SER A 461 1.38 -12.16 -17.82
N ARG A 462 2.64 -11.71 -17.70
CA ARG A 462 3.76 -12.52 -17.19
C ARG A 462 3.52 -12.95 -15.74
N PRO A 463 3.93 -14.17 -15.34
CA PRO A 463 3.85 -14.62 -13.95
C PRO A 463 4.50 -13.63 -13.00
N GLY A 464 3.84 -13.33 -11.89
CA GLY A 464 4.27 -12.35 -10.90
C GLY A 464 3.72 -10.94 -11.11
N ALA A 465 3.13 -10.65 -12.27
CA ALA A 465 2.38 -9.42 -12.48
C ALA A 465 0.94 -9.53 -11.95
N ARG A 466 0.36 -8.39 -11.57
CA ARG A 466 -1.08 -8.27 -11.30
C ARG A 466 -1.84 -8.46 -12.61
N LEU A 467 -2.93 -9.23 -12.58
CA LEU A 467 -3.79 -9.46 -13.75
C LEU A 467 -4.20 -8.13 -14.41
N PRO A 468 -4.01 -7.96 -15.73
CA PRO A 468 -4.48 -6.77 -16.44
C PRO A 468 -5.99 -6.57 -16.31
N HIS A 469 -6.39 -5.32 -16.11
CA HIS A 469 -7.79 -4.92 -16.21
C HIS A 469 -8.19 -4.83 -17.68
N VAL A 470 -9.27 -5.52 -18.04
CA VAL A 470 -10.05 -5.27 -19.26
C VAL A 470 -11.53 -5.42 -18.94
N TRP A 471 -12.38 -4.85 -19.78
CA TRP A 471 -13.82 -5.01 -19.71
C TRP A 471 -14.28 -6.20 -20.56
N LEU A 472 -14.90 -7.17 -19.92
CA LEU A 472 -15.57 -8.30 -20.55
C LEU A 472 -17.09 -8.09 -20.49
N ASP A 473 -17.82 -8.80 -21.34
CA ASP A 473 -19.26 -8.93 -21.22
C ASP A 473 -19.62 -10.22 -20.49
N ARG A 474 -20.48 -10.12 -19.47
CA ARG A 474 -21.13 -11.24 -18.82
C ARG A 474 -22.63 -11.10 -18.98
N ARG A 475 -23.17 -11.73 -20.03
CA ARG A 475 -24.61 -11.78 -20.34
C ARG A 475 -25.23 -10.38 -20.52
N GLY A 476 -24.53 -9.49 -21.24
CA GLY A 476 -24.97 -8.12 -21.49
C GLY A 476 -24.58 -7.10 -20.41
N ALA A 477 -23.93 -7.54 -19.34
CA ALA A 477 -23.40 -6.66 -18.30
C ALA A 477 -21.87 -6.58 -18.38
N GLN A 478 -21.35 -5.36 -18.32
CA GLN A 478 -19.91 -5.14 -18.30
C GLN A 478 -19.32 -5.61 -16.96
N VAL A 479 -18.26 -6.42 -17.02
CA VAL A 479 -17.55 -6.96 -15.86
C VAL A 479 -16.05 -6.85 -16.08
N SER A 480 -15.27 -6.50 -15.05
CA SER A 480 -13.82 -6.50 -15.20
C SER A 480 -13.27 -7.93 -15.17
N SER A 481 -12.18 -8.20 -15.90
CA SER A 481 -11.31 -9.35 -15.65
C SER A 481 -10.96 -9.56 -14.17
N LEU A 482 -10.83 -8.49 -13.38
CA LEU A 482 -10.54 -8.55 -11.94
C LEU A 482 -11.75 -8.96 -11.09
N ASP A 483 -12.98 -8.75 -11.57
CA ASP A 483 -14.20 -9.21 -10.88
C ASP A 483 -14.48 -10.70 -11.17
N VAL A 484 -13.73 -11.32 -12.10
CA VAL A 484 -13.82 -12.76 -12.44
C VAL A 484 -12.94 -13.61 -11.52
N VAL A 485 -11.81 -13.06 -11.07
CA VAL A 485 -10.81 -13.72 -10.23
C VAL A 485 -10.98 -13.34 -8.75
N GLY A 486 -10.08 -13.81 -7.89
CA GLY A 486 -10.07 -13.46 -6.47
C GLY A 486 -10.96 -14.35 -5.63
N LYS A 487 -11.69 -13.78 -4.67
CA LYS A 487 -12.68 -14.48 -3.82
C LYS A 487 -12.12 -15.69 -3.06
N GLY A 488 -10.83 -15.65 -2.71
CA GLY A 488 -10.17 -16.71 -1.93
C GLY A 488 -9.85 -18.00 -2.70
N ARG A 489 -9.96 -18.02 -4.03
CA ARG A 489 -9.75 -19.20 -4.88
C ARG A 489 -8.78 -18.95 -6.03
N PHE A 490 -8.22 -20.02 -6.59
CA PHE A 490 -7.48 -19.91 -7.85
C PHE A 490 -8.46 -19.78 -9.02
N THR A 491 -8.07 -19.06 -10.05
CA THR A 491 -8.86 -18.92 -11.28
C THR A 491 -8.00 -19.22 -12.50
N LEU A 492 -8.48 -20.08 -13.40
CA LEU A 492 -7.84 -20.36 -14.67
C LEU A 492 -8.63 -19.69 -15.79
N LEU A 493 -7.99 -18.83 -16.56
CA LEU A 493 -8.60 -18.10 -17.68
C LEU A 493 -8.01 -18.61 -19.00
N THR A 494 -8.86 -18.98 -19.97
CA THR A 494 -8.45 -19.53 -21.27
C THR A 494 -9.43 -19.14 -22.39
N GLY A 495 -9.07 -19.39 -23.65
CA GLY A 495 -9.93 -19.17 -24.82
C GLY A 495 -10.69 -20.44 -25.25
N LEU A 496 -11.38 -20.37 -26.40
CA LEU A 496 -12.27 -21.45 -26.86
C LEU A 496 -11.54 -22.77 -27.10
N ASN A 497 -10.30 -22.72 -27.61
CA ASN A 497 -9.49 -23.91 -27.89
C ASN A 497 -8.87 -24.53 -26.62
N GLY A 498 -8.95 -23.85 -25.47
CA GLY A 498 -8.38 -24.29 -24.20
C GLY A 498 -9.21 -25.29 -23.40
N GLN A 499 -10.10 -26.07 -24.03
CA GLN A 499 -10.98 -27.02 -23.32
C GLN A 499 -10.23 -28.08 -22.50
N GLY A 500 -8.97 -28.37 -22.85
CA GLY A 500 -8.09 -29.20 -22.03
C GLY A 500 -7.91 -28.67 -20.60
N TRP A 501 -7.84 -27.35 -20.45
CA TRP A 501 -7.65 -26.71 -19.15
C TRP A 501 -8.84 -26.83 -18.22
N LEU A 502 -10.07 -26.81 -18.74
CA LEU A 502 -11.28 -26.95 -17.93
C LEU A 502 -11.31 -28.31 -17.24
N ARG A 503 -10.99 -29.36 -18.00
CA ARG A 503 -10.89 -30.74 -17.47
C ARG A 503 -9.76 -30.86 -16.44
N ALA A 504 -8.60 -30.27 -16.73
CA ALA A 504 -7.47 -30.27 -15.80
C ALA A 504 -7.79 -29.54 -14.49
N ALA A 505 -8.49 -28.40 -14.56
CA ALA A 505 -8.89 -27.63 -13.39
C ALA A 505 -9.91 -28.37 -12.51
N GLU A 506 -10.90 -29.04 -13.12
CA GLU A 506 -11.87 -29.86 -12.38
C GLU A 506 -11.19 -31.04 -11.67
N LEU A 507 -10.33 -31.78 -12.39
CA LEU A 507 -9.55 -32.89 -11.84
C LEU A 507 -8.70 -32.44 -10.64
N LEU A 508 -7.90 -31.39 -10.83
CA LEU A 508 -6.96 -30.93 -9.80
C LEU A 508 -7.67 -30.23 -8.64
N SER A 509 -8.84 -29.63 -8.86
CA SER A 509 -9.66 -29.13 -7.75
C SER A 509 -10.06 -30.27 -6.81
N ALA A 510 -10.55 -31.38 -7.38
CA ALA A 510 -10.94 -32.56 -6.61
C ALA A 510 -9.74 -33.24 -5.93
N GLU A 511 -8.62 -33.36 -6.64
CA GLU A 511 -7.44 -34.05 -6.15
C GLU A 511 -6.72 -33.29 -5.02
N LEU A 512 -6.54 -31.97 -5.20
CA LEU A 512 -5.81 -31.14 -4.25
C LEU A 512 -6.70 -30.63 -3.12
N GLY A 513 -8.02 -30.74 -3.25
CA GLY A 513 -8.99 -30.22 -2.29
C GLY A 513 -9.03 -28.69 -2.27
N ILE A 514 -8.73 -28.04 -3.40
CA ILE A 514 -8.81 -26.58 -3.59
C ILE A 514 -9.82 -26.25 -4.69
N GLU A 515 -10.29 -25.01 -4.73
CA GLU A 515 -11.11 -24.54 -5.84
C GLU A 515 -10.22 -23.89 -6.91
N VAL A 516 -10.27 -24.42 -8.13
CA VAL A 516 -9.72 -23.81 -9.34
C VAL A 516 -10.88 -23.48 -10.28
N ALA A 517 -11.37 -22.25 -10.22
CA ALA A 517 -12.45 -21.79 -11.08
C ALA A 517 -11.93 -21.59 -12.52
N ALA A 518 -12.35 -22.44 -13.46
CA ALA A 518 -11.96 -22.32 -14.86
C ALA A 518 -13.01 -21.55 -15.67
N HIS A 519 -12.57 -20.55 -16.44
CA HIS A 519 -13.41 -19.76 -17.31
C HIS A 519 -12.86 -19.70 -18.74
N VAL A 520 -13.76 -19.93 -19.69
CA VAL A 520 -13.53 -19.67 -21.12
C VAL A 520 -14.00 -18.26 -21.43
N ILE A 521 -13.14 -17.46 -22.03
CA ILE A 521 -13.44 -16.11 -22.51
C ILE A 521 -13.55 -16.16 -24.04
N GLY A 522 -14.74 -15.89 -24.57
CA GLY A 522 -14.97 -15.75 -26.01
C GLY A 522 -16.41 -16.02 -26.43
N PRO A 523 -16.69 -16.01 -27.76
CA PRO A 523 -18.05 -16.02 -28.29
C PRO A 523 -18.89 -17.23 -27.83
N GLY A 524 -20.11 -16.98 -27.37
CA GLY A 524 -21.05 -18.02 -26.94
C GLY A 524 -20.82 -18.59 -25.53
N HIS A 525 -19.82 -18.10 -24.81
CA HIS A 525 -19.57 -18.43 -23.41
C HIS A 525 -20.09 -17.34 -22.46
N GLU A 526 -20.09 -17.64 -21.15
CA GLU A 526 -20.56 -16.71 -20.12
C GLU A 526 -19.76 -15.40 -20.10
N LEU A 527 -18.46 -15.47 -20.35
CA LEU A 527 -17.58 -14.32 -20.49
C LEU A 527 -17.21 -14.14 -21.94
N GLN A 528 -17.43 -12.95 -22.47
CA GLN A 528 -17.15 -12.62 -23.86
C GLN A 528 -16.20 -11.43 -23.93
N ASP A 529 -15.17 -11.56 -24.77
CA ASP A 529 -14.29 -10.46 -25.14
C ASP A 529 -14.84 -9.76 -26.39
N LEU A 530 -15.86 -8.91 -26.19
CA LEU A 530 -16.54 -8.23 -27.30
C LEU A 530 -15.71 -7.11 -27.93
N TYR A 531 -14.69 -6.62 -27.24
CA TYR A 531 -13.84 -5.52 -27.70
C TYR A 531 -12.47 -5.98 -28.23
N GLY A 532 -12.05 -7.21 -27.91
CA GLY A 532 -10.73 -7.73 -28.26
C GLY A 532 -9.63 -7.36 -27.26
N ASP A 533 -9.98 -6.56 -26.24
CA ASP A 533 -9.01 -6.06 -25.26
C ASP A 533 -8.38 -7.20 -24.46
N TRP A 534 -9.12 -8.28 -24.18
CA TRP A 534 -8.55 -9.45 -23.49
C TRP A 534 -7.51 -10.16 -24.36
N ALA A 535 -7.81 -10.37 -25.64
CA ALA A 535 -6.85 -10.96 -26.57
C ALA A 535 -5.56 -10.11 -26.67
N ASP A 536 -5.68 -8.78 -26.65
CA ASP A 536 -4.53 -7.87 -26.72
C ASP A 536 -3.62 -7.92 -25.47
N VAL A 537 -4.18 -8.09 -24.27
CA VAL A 537 -3.41 -8.04 -23.02
C VAL A 537 -2.94 -9.40 -22.50
N THR A 538 -3.50 -10.51 -23.00
CA THR A 538 -3.11 -11.84 -22.50
C THR A 538 -1.74 -12.27 -22.97
N GLU A 539 -1.21 -11.71 -24.07
CA GLU A 539 0.06 -12.12 -24.68
C GLU A 539 0.13 -13.63 -25.01
N LEU A 540 -1.02 -14.31 -25.19
CA LEU A 540 -1.11 -15.76 -25.36
C LEU A 540 -1.97 -16.18 -26.56
N PRO A 541 -1.70 -17.34 -27.18
CA PRO A 541 -2.62 -18.01 -28.10
C PRO A 541 -3.96 -18.39 -27.43
N GLU A 542 -4.98 -18.66 -28.25
CA GLU A 542 -6.35 -18.96 -27.77
C GLU A 542 -6.44 -20.26 -26.93
N ASP A 543 -5.55 -21.22 -27.15
CA ASP A 543 -5.43 -22.46 -26.38
C ASP A 543 -4.52 -22.33 -25.14
N GLY A 544 -3.88 -21.18 -24.96
CA GLY A 544 -3.11 -20.87 -23.75
C GLY A 544 -3.99 -20.63 -22.52
N CYS A 545 -3.36 -20.50 -21.35
CA CYS A 545 -4.06 -20.13 -20.11
C CYS A 545 -3.26 -19.23 -19.19
N LEU A 546 -3.98 -18.50 -18.35
CA LEU A 546 -3.46 -17.79 -17.17
C LEU A 546 -4.02 -18.43 -15.90
N LEU A 547 -3.14 -18.85 -14.99
CA LEU A 547 -3.50 -19.25 -13.64
C LEU A 547 -3.31 -18.06 -12.69
N VAL A 548 -4.42 -17.55 -12.17
CA VAL A 548 -4.48 -16.36 -11.32
C VAL A 548 -4.71 -16.79 -9.87
N ARG A 549 -3.90 -16.22 -8.97
CA ARG A 549 -3.95 -16.44 -7.52
C ARG A 549 -5.16 -15.74 -6.89
N PRO A 550 -5.54 -16.13 -5.65
CA PRO A 550 -6.58 -15.43 -4.90
C PRO A 550 -6.34 -13.94 -4.69
N ASP A 551 -5.09 -13.47 -4.75
CA ASP A 551 -4.73 -12.06 -4.63
C ASP A 551 -4.65 -11.32 -5.99
N ALA A 552 -5.21 -11.90 -7.05
CA ALA A 552 -5.23 -11.35 -8.42
C ALA A 552 -3.84 -11.17 -9.09
N PHE A 553 -2.81 -11.84 -8.58
CA PHE A 553 -1.53 -11.98 -9.26
C PHE A 553 -1.49 -13.23 -10.13
N ILE A 554 -0.86 -13.15 -11.29
CA ILE A 554 -0.68 -14.30 -12.18
C ILE A 554 0.37 -15.21 -11.54
N GLY A 555 -0.03 -16.39 -11.11
CA GLY A 555 0.84 -17.39 -10.51
C GLY A 555 1.60 -18.20 -11.57
N TRP A 556 1.00 -18.42 -12.73
CA TRP A 556 1.59 -19.19 -13.83
C TRP A 556 0.83 -18.95 -15.14
N ARG A 557 1.44 -19.27 -16.29
CA ARG A 557 0.80 -19.28 -17.60
C ARG A 557 1.37 -20.36 -18.52
N SER A 558 0.60 -20.75 -19.54
CA SER A 558 1.00 -21.69 -20.59
C SER A 558 0.51 -21.21 -21.96
N GLU A 559 1.28 -21.49 -23.02
CA GLU A 559 0.98 -21.07 -24.39
C GLU A 559 0.07 -22.03 -25.15
N ASP A 560 0.01 -23.31 -24.76
CA ASP A 560 -0.82 -24.33 -25.38
C ASP A 560 -1.46 -25.28 -24.35
N CYS A 561 -2.48 -26.03 -24.75
CA CYS A 561 -3.19 -26.99 -23.89
C CYS A 561 -2.83 -28.47 -24.12
N ALA A 562 -1.72 -28.79 -24.80
CA ALA A 562 -1.39 -30.16 -25.22
C ALA A 562 -1.15 -31.10 -24.03
N ALA A 563 -0.55 -30.60 -22.95
CA ALA A 563 -0.27 -31.32 -21.71
C ALA A 563 -0.93 -30.67 -20.48
N ALA A 564 -2.18 -30.21 -20.65
CA ALA A 564 -2.86 -29.34 -19.68
C ALA A 564 -2.88 -29.90 -18.24
N GLU A 565 -3.17 -31.19 -18.07
CA GLU A 565 -3.24 -31.84 -16.75
C GLU A 565 -1.88 -31.83 -16.02
N ASP A 566 -0.83 -32.34 -16.66
CA ASP A 566 0.51 -32.44 -16.08
C ASP A 566 1.13 -31.04 -15.85
N ALA A 567 0.90 -30.11 -16.77
CA ALA A 567 1.41 -28.75 -16.67
C ALA A 567 0.74 -27.99 -15.51
N LEU A 568 -0.59 -28.03 -15.42
CA LEU A 568 -1.33 -27.38 -14.33
C LEU A 568 -1.02 -28.01 -12.97
N ARG A 569 -0.88 -29.34 -12.93
CA ARG A 569 -0.47 -30.09 -11.75
C ARG A 569 0.89 -29.60 -11.25
N THR A 570 1.88 -29.57 -12.13
CA THR A 570 3.23 -29.11 -11.81
C THR A 570 3.22 -27.67 -11.29
N ALA A 571 2.42 -26.80 -11.92
CA ALA A 571 2.30 -25.41 -11.50
C ALA A 571 1.66 -25.28 -10.11
N LEU A 572 0.52 -25.93 -9.86
CA LEU A 572 -0.19 -25.87 -8.58
C LEU A 572 0.62 -26.51 -7.44
N HIS A 573 1.23 -27.68 -7.66
CA HIS A 573 2.13 -28.29 -6.66
C HIS A 573 3.29 -27.35 -6.31
N GLY A 574 3.91 -26.75 -7.33
CA GLY A 574 4.99 -25.77 -7.14
C GLY A 574 4.55 -24.55 -6.34
N ILE A 575 3.38 -23.97 -6.66
CA ILE A 575 2.83 -22.80 -5.97
C ILE A 575 2.45 -23.14 -4.52
N LEU A 576 1.77 -24.27 -4.30
CA LEU A 576 1.30 -24.71 -2.99
C LEU A 576 2.41 -25.30 -2.11
N GLY A 577 3.64 -25.40 -2.64
CA GLY A 577 4.79 -25.98 -1.95
C GLY A 577 4.64 -27.47 -1.65
N ARG A 578 3.80 -28.19 -2.41
CA ARG A 578 3.59 -29.64 -2.26
C ARG A 578 4.53 -30.40 -3.20
N ALA A 579 5.10 -31.51 -2.74
CA ALA A 579 5.84 -32.40 -3.64
C ALA A 579 4.91 -32.96 -4.74
N SER A 580 5.42 -33.14 -5.95
CA SER A 580 4.68 -33.72 -7.09
C SER A 580 4.24 -35.18 -6.83
N ASP A 581 4.86 -35.84 -5.85
CA ASP A 581 4.77 -37.30 -5.64
C ASP A 581 4.08 -37.66 -4.30
N GLY A 582 3.41 -36.72 -3.64
CA GLY A 582 2.59 -36.97 -2.45
C GLY A 582 3.36 -37.36 -1.16
N ARG A 583 4.67 -37.13 -1.10
CA ARG A 583 5.47 -37.24 0.14
C ARG A 583 6.01 -35.87 0.52
N ASP A 584 5.67 -35.41 1.72
CA ASP A 584 6.34 -34.26 2.32
C ASP A 584 7.82 -34.62 2.51
N ASP A 585 8.71 -33.86 1.87
CA ASP A 585 10.15 -33.99 2.05
C ASP A 585 10.57 -33.11 3.25
N PRO A 586 10.91 -33.69 4.41
CA PRO A 586 11.10 -32.91 5.64
C PRO A 586 12.48 -32.22 5.73
N ASP A 587 13.40 -32.49 4.79
CA ASP A 587 14.81 -32.12 5.00
C ASP A 587 15.43 -31.49 3.74
N GLY A 588 15.31 -30.17 3.64
CA GLY A 588 15.84 -29.35 2.56
C GLY A 588 17.09 -28.58 2.96
N SER A 589 18.08 -29.20 3.61
CA SER A 589 19.41 -28.60 3.68
C SER A 589 20.01 -28.57 2.27
N ALA A 590 20.16 -27.38 1.70
CA ALA A 590 20.87 -27.19 0.45
C ALA A 590 22.30 -27.72 0.59
N ARG A 591 22.59 -28.88 0.00
CA ARG A 591 23.97 -29.26 -0.33
C ARG A 591 24.39 -28.39 -1.51
N THR A 592 25.09 -27.31 -1.21
CA THR A 592 25.88 -26.57 -2.19
C THR A 592 27.12 -27.42 -2.52
N GLU A 593 27.05 -28.20 -3.59
CA GLU A 593 28.24 -28.66 -4.31
C GLU A 593 28.51 -27.67 -5.44
N ASP A 594 29.49 -26.79 -5.23
CA ASP A 594 30.51 -26.33 -6.20
C ASP A 594 31.14 -25.01 -5.71
N GLU A 595 32.20 -25.14 -4.90
CA GLU A 595 33.21 -24.09 -4.76
C GLU A 595 34.51 -24.58 -5.42
N PRO A 596 35.13 -23.80 -6.34
CA PRO A 596 36.44 -24.14 -6.87
C PRO A 596 37.53 -23.85 -5.82
N ALA A 597 38.48 -24.78 -5.70
CA ALA A 597 39.56 -24.78 -4.71
C ALA A 597 40.38 -23.46 -4.68
N PRO A 598 40.82 -23.00 -3.49
CA PRO A 598 41.58 -21.76 -3.37
C PRO A 598 43.01 -21.91 -3.92
N ALA A 599 43.39 -20.95 -4.77
CA ALA A 599 44.73 -20.81 -5.31
C ALA A 599 45.78 -20.60 -4.20
N ALA A 600 46.87 -21.36 -4.30
CA ALA A 600 48.02 -21.29 -3.40
C ALA A 600 48.68 -19.90 -3.41
N ARG A 601 48.89 -19.32 -2.23
CA ARG A 601 49.76 -18.15 -2.03
C ARG A 601 51.23 -18.55 -2.20
N PRO A 602 52.07 -17.77 -2.90
CA PRO A 602 53.50 -18.04 -2.99
C PRO A 602 54.22 -17.62 -1.69
N ALA A 603 55.16 -18.46 -1.26
CA ALA A 603 56.04 -18.21 -0.14
C ALA A 603 57.02 -17.06 -0.47
N MET A 604 57.04 -16.04 0.39
CA MET A 604 58.11 -15.05 0.46
C MET A 604 59.34 -15.70 1.09
N ALA A 605 60.40 -15.86 0.30
CA ALA A 605 61.75 -16.11 0.80
C ALA A 605 62.40 -14.75 1.11
N MET A 606 62.73 -14.51 2.38
CA MET A 606 63.75 -13.55 2.78
C MET A 606 65.08 -14.29 2.85
N ASN A 607 66.09 -13.78 2.14
CA ASN A 607 67.50 -13.97 2.49
C ASN A 607 68.22 -12.65 2.22
N ASN A 608 68.84 -12.14 3.30
CA ASN A 608 69.69 -10.94 3.45
C ASN A 608 69.05 -9.56 3.37
#